data_AF-A0A3R7FTA7-F1
#
_entry.id   AF-A0A3R7FTA7-F1
#
_cell.length_a   1.000
_cell.length_b   1.000
_cell.length_c   1.000
_cell.angle_alpha   90.00
_cell.angle_beta   90.00
_cell.angle_gamma   90.00
#
_symmetry.space_group_name_H-M   'P 1'
#
loop_
_entity.id
_entity.type
_entity.pdbx_description
1 polymer ?
#
loop_
_entity_poly.entity_id
_entity_poly.type
_entity_poly.pdbx_seq_one_letter_code
_entity_poly.pdbx_strand_id
1 'polypeptide(L)'
;MSRLQRRTLLRRTGVSIGGLVLGSTAVSADEDSPQRFIVDRKSLRNEDDFEVIHSLDPVDLLVVRATESQLDDVGAAFAPDVRLGPEPYGPVRRADAETAADESDLVEYQWDKQDQRIPDAHELTRGEGSRIAVIDSGIAADHPALDGQVNLELSRSFADDDYGVGKPYAGTHGTHVAGIIAASDDTGKVIGSAPDAELVDLRVFSASPASVDQQGQDLPPAYWGETYYGTVMAALVYAAEIGCDAANLSLGWTWRMRTDGWGRFWGEVHQRVGNYARRNGTVHTHASGNWGESLQFNQDETDSSQTAGGITTSATGPVGFDPDTGDADEPAYSPSTYTTHGVGAIDLAAPGGHGGENKYDNVLNATATPVFDDETGEYLETEYGYGWLAGTSMAAPQVAGAVALVNSAHPEYNGNQIRNVLKRTADRPDEYANKYYGAGYLDTYAALTD
;
A
#
# COMPACT_ATOMS: atom_id res chain seq x y z
N MET A 1 49.46 -38.80 -8.94
CA MET A 1 49.14 -38.57 -7.51
C MET A 1 49.68 -37.18 -7.19
N SER A 2 48.93 -36.17 -6.76
CA SER A 2 47.76 -36.09 -5.90
C SER A 2 46.90 -34.88 -6.28
N ARG A 3 45.64 -34.91 -5.83
CA ARG A 3 44.60 -33.88 -6.01
C ARG A 3 44.94 -32.63 -5.17
N LEU A 4 45.09 -31.47 -5.83
CA LEU A 4 45.12 -30.16 -5.18
C LEU A 4 43.87 -29.36 -5.58
N GLN A 5 42.95 -29.32 -4.61
CA GLN A 5 41.96 -28.31 -4.27
C GLN A 5 41.67 -27.20 -5.30
N ARG A 6 40.48 -27.27 -5.92
CA ARG A 6 39.76 -26.10 -6.41
C ARG A 6 39.03 -25.46 -5.21
N ARG A 7 39.67 -24.47 -4.58
CA ARG A 7 38.96 -23.45 -3.78
C ARG A 7 38.90 -22.19 -4.65
N THR A 8 37.72 -21.92 -5.18
CA THR A 8 37.42 -20.69 -5.91
C THR A 8 37.54 -19.52 -4.95
N LEU A 9 38.60 -18.76 -5.12
CA LEU A 9 38.82 -17.44 -4.56
C LEU A 9 37.87 -16.46 -5.26
N LEU A 10 36.66 -16.27 -4.73
CA LEU A 10 35.83 -15.11 -4.99
C LEU A 10 35.89 -14.21 -3.76
N ARG A 11 37.00 -13.49 -3.66
CA ARG A 11 37.16 -12.30 -2.81
C ARG A 11 37.36 -11.12 -3.76
N ARG A 12 36.59 -10.06 -3.54
CA ARG A 12 36.62 -8.75 -4.22
C ARG A 12 35.81 -8.65 -5.52
N THR A 13 34.49 -8.64 -5.36
CA THR A 13 33.71 -7.53 -5.92
C THR A 13 33.15 -6.79 -4.72
N GLY A 14 33.88 -5.77 -4.26
CA GLY A 14 33.30 -4.75 -3.40
C GLY A 14 32.23 -4.07 -4.23
N VAL A 15 30.97 -4.42 -3.97
CA VAL A 15 29.85 -3.54 -4.23
C VAL A 15 29.79 -2.69 -2.98
N SER A 16 30.45 -1.54 -3.04
CA SER A 16 30.20 -0.46 -2.11
C SER A 16 28.69 -0.30 -1.94
N ILE A 17 28.24 -0.35 -0.68
CA ILE A 17 26.96 0.22 -0.23
C ILE A 17 27.07 1.72 -0.53
N GLY A 18 26.85 2.04 -1.80
CA GLY A 18 26.81 3.38 -2.33
C GLY A 18 25.40 3.53 -2.83
N GLY A 19 24.66 4.44 -2.20
CA GLY A 19 23.35 4.83 -2.65
C GLY A 19 23.36 5.01 -4.16
N LEU A 20 22.51 4.26 -4.84
CA LEU A 20 22.00 4.67 -6.13
C LEU A 20 20.87 5.66 -5.85
N VAL A 21 21.24 6.77 -5.21
CA VAL A 21 20.59 8.05 -5.47
C VAL A 21 21.23 8.52 -6.78
N LEU A 22 20.43 8.63 -7.83
CA LEU A 22 20.84 9.47 -8.95
C LEU A 22 20.79 10.93 -8.46
N GLY A 23 21.85 11.32 -7.74
CA GLY A 23 22.08 12.69 -7.29
C GLY A 23 21.92 12.95 -5.79
N SER A 24 22.83 12.44 -4.95
CA SER A 24 23.36 13.20 -3.80
C SER A 24 24.58 12.49 -3.19
N THR A 25 25.43 13.25 -2.53
CA THR A 25 26.78 12.89 -2.08
C THR A 25 26.82 11.67 -1.16
N ALA A 26 27.49 10.60 -1.59
CA ALA A 26 27.75 9.42 -0.78
C ALA A 26 28.64 9.77 0.43
N VAL A 27 28.06 9.74 1.64
CA VAL A 27 28.82 9.61 2.88
C VAL A 27 29.21 8.14 3.00
N SER A 28 30.51 7.84 3.08
CA SER A 28 30.99 6.47 3.28
C SER A 28 30.55 5.97 4.65
N ALA A 29 29.60 5.04 4.71
CA ALA A 29 29.29 4.31 5.93
C ALA A 29 30.47 3.37 6.27
N ASP A 30 30.87 3.34 7.54
CA ASP A 30 31.85 2.37 8.07
C ASP A 30 31.27 0.96 7.91
N GLU A 31 32.05 0.01 7.35
CA GLU A 31 31.62 -1.39 7.10
C GLU A 31 31.20 -2.13 8.40
N ASP A 32 31.50 -1.57 9.58
CA ASP A 32 31.19 -2.14 10.90
C ASP A 32 29.97 -1.49 11.61
N SER A 33 29.23 -0.58 10.96
CA SER A 33 28.04 0.01 11.58
C SER A 33 26.81 -0.92 11.49
N PRO A 34 26.03 -1.14 12.57
CA PRO A 34 24.82 -1.96 12.51
C PRO A 34 23.78 -1.39 11.53
N GLN A 35 23.29 -2.23 10.63
CA GLN A 35 22.26 -1.92 9.63
C GLN A 35 21.04 -2.84 9.80
N ARG A 36 19.97 -2.55 9.05
CA ARG A 36 18.76 -3.37 9.05
C ARG A 36 18.91 -4.53 8.07
N PHE A 37 18.58 -5.73 8.51
CA PHE A 37 18.59 -6.95 7.71
C PHE A 37 17.31 -7.74 7.91
N ILE A 38 16.86 -8.42 6.86
CA ILE A 38 15.86 -9.48 6.94
C ILE A 38 16.59 -10.81 7.02
N VAL A 39 16.23 -11.66 7.97
CA VAL A 39 16.93 -12.90 8.29
C VAL A 39 15.96 -14.08 8.20
N ASP A 40 16.39 -15.17 7.56
CA ASP A 40 15.71 -16.46 7.64
C ASP A 40 15.96 -17.07 9.01
N ARG A 41 14.95 -17.07 9.87
CA ARG A 41 15.05 -17.53 11.25
C ARG A 41 15.51 -18.99 11.33
N LYS A 42 15.19 -19.83 10.33
CA LYS A 42 15.61 -21.25 10.31
C LYS A 42 17.12 -21.45 10.16
N SER A 43 17.80 -20.45 9.63
CA SER A 43 19.25 -20.51 9.45
C SER A 43 20.04 -20.17 10.71
N LEU A 44 19.38 -19.52 11.69
CA LEU A 44 20.03 -19.03 12.90
C LEU A 44 20.42 -20.17 13.84
N ARG A 45 21.65 -20.09 14.36
CA ARG A 45 22.11 -20.94 15.47
C ARG A 45 21.66 -20.40 16.83
N ASN A 46 21.55 -19.08 16.97
CA ASN A 46 21.06 -18.36 18.15
C ASN A 46 20.53 -16.96 17.73
N GLU A 47 19.84 -16.28 18.65
CA GLU A 47 19.23 -14.95 18.44
C GLU A 47 19.80 -13.89 19.42
N ASP A 48 20.79 -14.23 20.25
CA ASP A 48 21.19 -13.42 21.42
C ASP A 48 22.08 -12.20 21.06
N ASP A 49 22.56 -12.10 19.81
CA ASP A 49 23.66 -11.20 19.43
C ASP A 49 23.23 -9.98 18.59
N PHE A 50 21.93 -9.74 18.38
CA PHE A 50 21.43 -8.58 17.62
C PHE A 50 20.05 -8.10 18.10
N GLU A 51 19.73 -6.85 17.77
CA GLU A 51 18.42 -6.26 18.09
C GLU A 51 17.37 -6.78 17.10
N VAL A 52 16.28 -7.38 17.60
CA VAL A 52 15.13 -7.76 16.78
C VAL A 52 14.16 -6.58 16.71
N ILE A 53 13.97 -6.06 15.50
CA ILE A 53 13.05 -4.95 15.22
C ILE A 53 11.64 -5.48 15.00
N HIS A 54 11.51 -6.49 14.14
CA HIS A 54 10.22 -7.15 13.89
C HIS A 54 10.39 -8.67 13.88
N SER A 55 9.48 -9.36 14.54
CA SER A 55 9.36 -10.82 14.51
C SER A 55 8.22 -11.20 13.58
N LEU A 56 8.51 -11.98 12.53
CA LEU A 56 7.52 -12.52 11.60
C LEU A 56 7.46 -14.05 11.79
N ASP A 57 7.17 -14.46 13.03
CA ASP A 57 7.28 -15.84 13.50
C ASP A 57 6.53 -16.86 12.62
N PRO A 58 5.29 -16.59 12.16
CA PRO A 58 4.54 -17.57 11.36
C PRO A 58 5.18 -17.91 9.99
N VAL A 59 6.12 -17.09 9.53
CA VAL A 59 6.84 -17.28 8.26
C VAL A 59 8.34 -17.48 8.44
N ASP A 60 8.79 -17.66 9.69
CA ASP A 60 10.19 -17.90 10.05
C ASP A 60 11.14 -16.81 9.53
N LEU A 61 10.75 -15.54 9.67
CA LEU A 61 11.57 -14.38 9.30
C LEU A 61 11.74 -13.44 10.50
N LEU A 62 12.89 -12.77 10.57
CA LEU A 62 13.15 -11.67 11.49
C LEU A 62 13.60 -10.44 10.70
N VAL A 63 13.27 -9.26 11.19
CA VAL A 63 13.93 -8.00 10.81
C VAL A 63 14.77 -7.57 12.00
N VAL A 64 16.06 -7.34 11.77
CA VAL A 64 17.05 -7.13 12.84
C VAL A 64 17.94 -5.95 12.55
N ARG A 65 18.51 -5.33 13.60
CA ARG A 65 19.64 -4.40 13.51
C ARG A 65 20.91 -5.14 13.93
N ALA A 66 21.83 -5.32 12.99
CA ALA A 66 23.05 -6.10 13.17
C ALA A 66 24.16 -5.64 12.21
N THR A 67 25.40 -6.08 12.41
CA THR A 67 26.45 -6.05 11.39
C THR A 67 26.46 -7.35 10.58
N GLU A 68 26.98 -7.32 9.36
CA GLU A 68 27.13 -8.56 8.56
C GLU A 68 27.98 -9.61 9.29
N SER A 69 29.02 -9.18 10.03
CA SER A 69 29.85 -10.09 10.83
C SER A 69 29.06 -10.82 11.91
N GLN A 70 28.15 -10.13 12.62
CA GLN A 70 27.29 -10.76 13.62
C GLN A 70 26.40 -11.84 12.99
N LEU A 71 25.85 -11.54 11.81
CA LEU A 71 24.98 -12.46 11.06
C LEU A 71 25.77 -13.68 10.51
N ASP A 72 26.98 -13.46 10.01
CA ASP A 72 27.89 -14.51 9.54
C ASP A 72 28.30 -15.45 10.68
N ASP A 73 28.60 -14.92 11.87
CA ASP A 73 29.04 -15.69 13.04
C ASP A 73 27.96 -16.68 13.52
N VAL A 74 26.69 -16.27 13.45
CA VAL A 74 25.53 -17.14 13.76
C VAL A 74 25.08 -18.00 12.58
N GLY A 75 25.69 -17.82 11.41
CA GLY A 75 25.41 -18.58 10.18
C GLY A 75 24.08 -18.23 9.52
N ALA A 76 23.61 -16.98 9.71
CA ALA A 76 22.36 -16.50 9.16
C ALA A 76 22.38 -16.47 7.63
N ALA A 77 21.28 -16.88 7.01
CA ALA A 77 20.90 -16.45 5.67
C ALA A 77 20.09 -15.16 5.82
N PHE A 78 20.58 -14.07 5.26
CA PHE A 78 19.98 -12.75 5.42
C PHE A 78 19.78 -12.06 4.07
N ALA A 79 19.33 -10.81 4.09
CA ALA A 79 19.49 -9.81 3.03
C ALA A 79 19.34 -8.42 3.67
N PRO A 80 19.97 -7.37 3.11
CA PRO A 80 19.71 -6.00 3.55
C PRO A 80 18.21 -5.70 3.52
N ASP A 81 17.71 -5.04 4.57
CA ASP A 81 16.36 -4.52 4.57
C ASP A 81 16.33 -3.27 3.69
N VAL A 82 15.40 -3.22 2.75
CA VAL A 82 15.36 -2.15 1.75
C VAL A 82 14.64 -0.96 2.35
N ARG A 83 15.38 0.16 2.46
CA ARG A 83 14.82 1.44 2.89
C ARG A 83 14.02 2.08 1.77
N LEU A 84 12.91 2.70 2.14
CA LEU A 84 11.98 3.32 1.24
C LEU A 84 11.90 4.77 1.64
N GLY A 85 12.57 5.58 0.82
CA GLY A 85 12.75 7.00 1.07
C GLY A 85 11.48 7.80 0.77
N PRO A 86 11.46 9.07 1.19
CA PRO A 86 10.34 10.00 1.02
C PRO A 86 10.17 10.58 -0.40
N GLU A 87 10.81 10.02 -1.44
CA GLU A 87 10.58 10.44 -2.83
C GLU A 87 9.10 10.25 -3.23
N PRO A 88 8.53 10.90 -4.26
CA PRO A 88 7.09 11.18 -4.31
C PRO A 88 6.26 9.91 -4.62
N TYR A 89 6.06 9.08 -3.61
CA TYR A 89 5.24 7.87 -3.59
C TYR A 89 3.79 8.17 -3.22
N GLY A 90 3.47 9.46 -3.00
CA GLY A 90 2.12 9.94 -2.72
C GLY A 90 1.20 9.95 -3.95
N PRO A 91 -0.03 10.47 -3.79
CA PRO A 91 -0.95 10.62 -4.91
C PRO A 91 -0.29 11.50 -5.98
N VAL A 92 -0.48 11.14 -7.25
CA VAL A 92 0.03 11.84 -8.43
C VAL A 92 -0.42 13.30 -8.43
N ARG A 93 -1.60 13.54 -7.88
CA ARG A 93 -2.14 14.87 -7.66
C ARG A 93 -2.95 14.90 -6.37
N ARG A 94 -2.79 15.99 -5.62
CA ARG A 94 -3.64 16.37 -4.48
C ARG A 94 -4.21 17.75 -4.78
N ALA A 95 -5.52 17.88 -4.66
CA ALA A 95 -6.17 19.18 -4.59
C ALA A 95 -6.95 19.21 -3.27
N ASP A 96 -6.52 20.08 -2.35
CA ASP A 96 -7.22 20.30 -1.08
C ASP A 96 -8.59 20.91 -1.37
N ALA A 97 -9.60 20.42 -0.66
CA ALA A 97 -10.97 20.86 -0.85
C ALA A 97 -11.35 21.98 0.12
N GLU A 98 -10.60 23.10 0.13
CA GLU A 98 -11.06 24.33 0.81
C GLU A 98 -12.51 24.68 0.41
N THR A 99 -12.97 24.22 -0.76
CA THR A 99 -14.35 24.36 -1.26
C THR A 99 -15.32 23.26 -0.83
N ALA A 100 -14.90 22.02 -0.61
CA ALA A 100 -15.82 20.91 -0.26
C ALA A 100 -16.10 20.78 1.24
N ALA A 101 -15.26 21.37 2.10
CA ALA A 101 -15.52 21.40 3.53
C ALA A 101 -16.81 22.19 3.88
N ASP A 102 -17.19 23.16 3.05
CA ASP A 102 -18.37 24.03 3.23
C ASP A 102 -19.65 23.50 2.55
N GLU A 103 -19.53 22.48 1.69
CA GLU A 103 -20.67 21.83 1.03
C GLU A 103 -21.29 20.76 1.94
N SER A 104 -22.63 20.66 1.90
CA SER A 104 -23.39 19.80 2.81
C SER A 104 -23.46 18.33 2.38
N ASP A 105 -23.22 18.04 1.11
CA ASP A 105 -23.20 16.70 0.54
C ASP A 105 -22.12 16.66 -0.55
N LEU A 106 -21.19 15.70 -0.48
CA LEU A 106 -20.15 15.50 -1.51
C LEU A 106 -20.23 14.14 -2.18
N VAL A 107 -21.23 13.32 -1.84
CA VAL A 107 -21.37 11.96 -2.35
C VAL A 107 -21.58 11.99 -3.86
N GLU A 108 -22.27 13.02 -4.38
CA GLU A 108 -22.47 13.22 -5.81
C GLU A 108 -21.18 13.41 -6.62
N TYR A 109 -20.10 13.88 -5.97
CA TYR A 109 -18.78 14.05 -6.61
C TYR A 109 -17.94 12.76 -6.61
N GLN A 110 -18.38 11.70 -5.94
CA GLN A 110 -17.66 10.42 -5.84
C GLN A 110 -17.94 9.50 -7.04
N TRP A 111 -17.68 9.97 -8.27
CA TRP A 111 -17.94 9.23 -9.53
C TRP A 111 -17.52 7.76 -9.47
N ASP A 112 -16.43 7.47 -8.74
CA ASP A 112 -15.91 6.13 -8.53
C ASP A 112 -16.91 5.19 -7.83
N LYS A 113 -17.70 5.72 -6.88
CA LYS A 113 -18.75 4.99 -6.17
C LYS A 113 -19.98 4.77 -7.05
N GLN A 114 -20.37 5.75 -7.87
CA GLN A 114 -21.49 5.55 -8.80
C GLN A 114 -21.12 4.57 -9.93
N ASP A 115 -19.93 4.70 -10.52
CA ASP A 115 -19.45 3.80 -11.57
C ASP A 115 -19.37 2.34 -11.09
N GLN A 116 -18.89 2.12 -9.86
CA GLN A 116 -18.82 0.79 -9.24
C GLN A 116 -20.17 0.29 -8.71
N ARG A 117 -21.26 1.05 -8.88
CA ARG A 117 -22.61 0.74 -8.40
C ARG A 117 -22.66 0.43 -6.91
N ILE A 118 -21.90 1.20 -6.12
CA ILE A 118 -21.86 1.04 -4.66
C ILE A 118 -23.22 1.27 -4.00
N PRO A 119 -24.06 2.26 -4.42
CA PRO A 119 -25.40 2.39 -3.87
C PRO A 119 -26.27 1.13 -4.04
N ASP A 120 -26.21 0.49 -5.22
CA ASP A 120 -26.93 -0.77 -5.47
C ASP A 120 -26.36 -1.92 -4.63
N ALA A 121 -25.03 -1.95 -4.46
CA ALA A 121 -24.37 -2.93 -3.59
C ALA A 121 -24.80 -2.81 -2.13
N HIS A 122 -24.97 -1.57 -1.63
CA HIS A 122 -25.43 -1.28 -0.27
C HIS A 122 -26.88 -1.72 0.00
N GLU A 123 -27.70 -1.95 -1.03
CA GLU A 123 -29.00 -2.59 -0.86
C GLU A 123 -28.89 -4.08 -0.50
N LEU A 124 -27.74 -4.72 -0.77
CA LEU A 124 -27.45 -6.13 -0.47
C LEU A 124 -26.64 -6.29 0.82
N THR A 125 -25.57 -5.51 0.98
CA THR A 125 -24.67 -5.51 2.14
C THR A 125 -23.82 -4.24 2.16
N ARG A 126 -23.37 -3.82 3.34
CA ARG A 126 -22.46 -2.69 3.52
C ARG A 126 -21.07 -3.11 4.03
N GLY A 127 -20.79 -4.41 4.06
CA GLY A 127 -19.49 -4.96 4.46
C GLY A 127 -19.41 -5.37 5.93
N GLU A 128 -20.56 -5.50 6.59
CA GLU A 128 -20.70 -5.86 7.99
C GLU A 128 -19.97 -7.18 8.29
N GLY A 129 -19.21 -7.22 9.39
CA GLY A 129 -18.49 -8.41 9.82
C GLY A 129 -17.19 -8.69 9.08
N SER A 130 -16.83 -7.88 8.09
CA SER A 130 -15.52 -7.92 7.45
C SER A 130 -14.52 -7.02 8.17
N ARG A 131 -13.27 -7.47 8.25
CA ARG A 131 -12.14 -6.72 8.81
C ARG A 131 -11.08 -6.44 7.75
N ILE A 132 -10.71 -5.18 7.61
CA ILE A 132 -9.78 -4.70 6.58
C ILE A 132 -8.59 -3.98 7.22
N ALA A 133 -7.38 -4.52 7.03
CA ALA A 133 -6.16 -3.83 7.41
C ALA A 133 -5.78 -2.78 6.35
N VAL A 134 -5.46 -1.57 6.80
CA VAL A 134 -4.84 -0.53 5.97
C VAL A 134 -3.38 -0.42 6.38
N ILE A 135 -2.48 -0.88 5.52
CA ILE A 135 -1.03 -0.84 5.75
C ILE A 135 -0.49 0.42 5.08
N ASP A 136 -0.37 1.51 5.84
CA ASP A 136 -0.16 2.85 5.25
C ASP A 136 0.46 3.86 6.25
N SER A 137 0.25 5.17 6.05
CA SER A 137 0.80 6.30 6.82
C SER A 137 0.12 6.55 8.18
N GLY A 138 -0.91 5.77 8.50
CA GLY A 138 -1.78 5.99 9.67
C GLY A 138 -3.17 6.47 9.27
N ILE A 139 -4.17 6.11 10.07
CA ILE A 139 -5.56 6.55 9.88
C ILE A 139 -5.91 7.58 10.95
N ALA A 140 -6.49 8.70 10.57
CA ALA A 140 -7.15 9.61 11.50
C ALA A 140 -8.48 9.00 11.97
N ALA A 141 -8.43 8.16 13.01
CA ALA A 141 -9.60 7.42 13.50
C ALA A 141 -10.72 8.34 14.02
N ASP A 142 -10.36 9.51 14.53
CA ASP A 142 -11.32 10.51 15.02
C ASP A 142 -11.83 11.45 13.91
N HIS A 143 -11.44 11.21 12.64
CA HIS A 143 -12.01 11.96 11.53
C HIS A 143 -13.53 11.70 11.49
N PRO A 144 -14.41 12.71 11.36
CA PRO A 144 -15.86 12.50 11.44
C PRO A 144 -16.41 11.42 10.49
N ALA A 145 -15.85 11.30 9.28
CA ALA A 145 -16.23 10.26 8.31
C ALA A 145 -15.69 8.85 8.64
N LEU A 146 -14.82 8.68 9.64
CA LEU A 146 -14.21 7.41 10.04
C LEU A 146 -14.47 7.09 11.52
N ASP A 147 -15.22 7.94 12.23
CA ASP A 147 -15.53 7.75 13.63
C ASP A 147 -16.27 6.42 13.83
N GLY A 148 -15.78 5.61 14.76
CA GLY A 148 -16.31 4.27 15.02
C GLY A 148 -15.92 3.19 14.00
N GLN A 149 -15.24 3.51 12.90
CA GLN A 149 -14.85 2.53 11.86
C GLN A 149 -13.53 1.81 12.17
N VAL A 150 -12.64 2.46 12.94
CA VAL A 150 -11.27 1.97 13.18
C VAL A 150 -11.17 1.22 14.50
N ASN A 151 -10.82 -0.06 14.45
CA ASN A 151 -10.52 -0.87 15.62
C ASN A 151 -9.10 -0.57 16.13
N LEU A 152 -9.00 0.35 17.09
CA LEU A 152 -7.74 0.73 17.71
C LEU A 152 -7.13 -0.36 18.62
N GLU A 153 -7.90 -1.34 19.07
CA GLU A 153 -7.38 -2.45 19.89
C GLU A 153 -6.50 -3.41 19.09
N LEU A 154 -6.85 -3.63 17.82
CA LEU A 154 -6.10 -4.47 16.89
C LEU A 154 -5.05 -3.68 16.09
N SER A 155 -5.21 -2.36 16.00
CA SER A 155 -4.31 -1.46 15.28
C SER A 155 -2.91 -1.46 15.90
N ARG A 156 -1.88 -1.32 15.06
CA ARG A 156 -0.49 -1.37 15.49
C ARG A 156 0.42 -0.55 14.59
N SER A 157 1.30 0.25 15.20
CA SER A 157 2.39 0.89 14.47
C SER A 157 3.56 -0.07 14.36
N PHE A 158 4.13 -0.13 13.16
CA PHE A 158 5.39 -0.80 12.83
C PHE A 158 6.48 0.21 12.43
N ALA A 159 6.15 1.51 12.40
CA ALA A 159 7.10 2.56 12.07
C ALA A 159 8.25 2.63 13.09
N ASP A 160 9.43 3.07 12.63
CA ASP A 160 10.63 3.26 13.47
C ASP A 160 10.59 4.65 14.14
N ASP A 161 9.53 4.92 14.91
CA ASP A 161 9.32 6.14 15.70
C ASP A 161 8.52 5.87 17.00
N ASP A 162 8.40 6.88 17.85
CA ASP A 162 7.69 6.79 19.15
C ASP A 162 6.17 7.07 19.03
N TYR A 163 5.65 7.22 17.81
CA TYR A 163 4.25 7.55 17.59
C TYR A 163 3.35 6.30 17.57
N GLY A 164 2.08 6.49 17.91
CA GLY A 164 1.09 5.41 17.96
C GLY A 164 0.36 5.13 16.64
N VAL A 165 -0.91 4.75 16.77
CA VAL A 165 -1.91 4.55 15.70
C VAL A 165 -3.12 5.45 15.95
N GLY A 166 -4.05 5.49 14.99
CA GLY A 166 -5.30 6.25 15.11
C GLY A 166 -5.13 7.75 14.87
N LYS A 167 -3.94 8.18 14.44
CA LYS A 167 -3.64 9.54 13.98
C LYS A 167 -2.84 9.47 12.68
N PRO A 168 -2.95 10.49 11.81
CA PRO A 168 -2.27 10.51 10.51
C PRO A 168 -0.81 10.97 10.66
N TYR A 169 -0.03 10.39 11.58
CA TYR A 169 1.31 10.88 11.94
C TYR A 169 2.26 11.01 10.74
N ALA A 170 2.13 10.14 9.74
CA ALA A 170 2.94 10.19 8.53
C ALA A 170 2.20 10.80 7.32
N GLY A 171 1.12 11.54 7.56
CA GLY A 171 0.37 12.27 6.54
C GLY A 171 -1.01 11.69 6.21
N THR A 172 -1.71 12.40 5.33
CA THR A 172 -3.14 12.17 5.01
C THR A 172 -3.44 10.87 4.25
N HIS A 173 -2.44 10.22 3.66
CA HIS A 173 -2.67 9.21 2.64
C HIS A 173 -3.46 8.00 3.16
N GLY A 174 -3.04 7.42 4.29
CA GLY A 174 -3.73 6.32 4.93
C GLY A 174 -5.17 6.65 5.33
N THR A 175 -5.45 7.91 5.69
CA THR A 175 -6.82 8.38 5.98
C THR A 175 -7.70 8.42 4.73
N HIS A 176 -7.15 8.88 3.61
CA HIS A 176 -7.89 8.91 2.34
C HIS A 176 -8.17 7.50 1.82
N VAL A 177 -7.16 6.62 1.89
CA VAL A 177 -7.27 5.19 1.59
C VAL A 177 -8.34 4.52 2.46
N ALA A 178 -8.30 4.76 3.77
CA ALA A 178 -9.30 4.24 4.72
C ALA A 178 -10.72 4.71 4.37
N GLY A 179 -10.87 5.98 4.02
CA GLY A 179 -12.17 6.54 3.66
C GLY A 179 -12.74 5.97 2.36
N ILE A 180 -11.89 5.63 1.37
CA ILE A 180 -12.33 4.93 0.15
C ILE A 180 -12.95 3.57 0.52
N ILE A 181 -12.37 2.88 1.50
CA ILE A 181 -12.85 1.57 1.96
C ILE A 181 -14.11 1.73 2.78
N ALA A 182 -14.10 2.50 3.87
CA ALA A 182 -15.14 2.43 4.89
C ALA A 182 -15.52 3.79 5.51
N ALA A 183 -15.44 4.91 4.76
CA ALA A 183 -16.04 6.14 5.26
C ALA A 183 -17.54 5.96 5.54
N SER A 184 -18.00 6.38 6.72
CA SER A 184 -19.41 6.36 7.11
C SER A 184 -20.19 7.47 6.42
N ASP A 185 -21.47 7.20 6.16
CA ASP A 185 -22.43 8.17 5.64
C ASP A 185 -23.02 9.08 6.71
N ASP A 186 -22.64 8.93 7.99
CA ASP A 186 -23.13 9.75 9.11
C ASP A 186 -22.87 11.25 8.93
N THR A 187 -21.76 11.60 8.25
CA THR A 187 -21.43 13.00 7.97
C THR A 187 -22.24 13.58 6.81
N GLY A 188 -22.84 12.72 5.97
CA GLY A 188 -23.47 13.09 4.71
C GLY A 188 -22.48 13.61 3.65
N LYS A 189 -21.16 13.60 3.92
CA LYS A 189 -20.17 14.20 3.03
C LYS A 189 -19.60 13.20 2.03
N VAL A 190 -19.08 12.07 2.49
CA VAL A 190 -18.53 11.02 1.62
C VAL A 190 -18.97 9.66 2.13
N ILE A 191 -18.88 8.64 1.28
CA ILE A 191 -19.14 7.26 1.63
C ILE A 191 -18.02 6.33 1.12
N GLY A 192 -17.69 5.32 1.92
CA GLY A 192 -16.80 4.24 1.54
C GLY A 192 -17.49 3.18 0.70
N SER A 193 -16.72 2.30 0.08
CA SER A 193 -17.27 1.16 -0.65
C SER A 193 -17.97 0.17 0.29
N ALA A 194 -17.44 -0.03 1.49
CA ALA A 194 -17.94 -0.92 2.54
C ALA A 194 -18.02 -0.15 3.88
N PRO A 195 -19.00 0.75 4.06
CA PRO A 195 -19.08 1.67 5.20
C PRO A 195 -19.38 0.99 6.54
N ASP A 196 -19.72 -0.30 6.56
CA ASP A 196 -19.97 -1.05 7.80
C ASP A 196 -18.86 -2.09 8.07
N ALA A 197 -17.76 -2.04 7.33
CA ALA A 197 -16.57 -2.88 7.55
C ALA A 197 -15.66 -2.29 8.63
N GLU A 198 -15.05 -3.17 9.44
CA GLU A 198 -14.10 -2.77 10.49
C GLU A 198 -12.71 -2.51 9.88
N LEU A 199 -12.15 -1.33 10.09
CA LEU A 199 -10.78 -0.99 9.69
C LEU A 199 -9.77 -1.28 10.80
N VAL A 200 -8.55 -1.68 10.42
CA VAL A 200 -7.39 -1.79 11.31
C VAL A 200 -6.25 -0.93 10.77
N ASP A 201 -5.79 0.03 11.57
CA ASP A 201 -4.68 0.93 11.24
C ASP A 201 -3.33 0.21 11.48
N LEU A 202 -2.67 -0.18 10.40
CA LEU A 202 -1.32 -0.77 10.43
C LEU A 202 -0.32 0.24 9.88
N ARG A 203 0.05 1.24 10.70
CA ARG A 203 0.98 2.29 10.29
C ARG A 203 2.39 1.74 10.07
N VAL A 204 2.95 1.98 8.89
CA VAL A 204 4.31 1.54 8.52
C VAL A 204 5.28 2.67 8.23
N PHE A 205 4.79 3.88 7.96
CA PHE A 205 5.63 5.05 7.74
C PHE A 205 5.85 5.83 9.02
N SER A 206 7.09 6.27 9.25
CA SER A 206 7.39 7.17 10.36
C SER A 206 6.78 8.55 10.14
N ALA A 207 6.57 9.31 11.21
CA ALA A 207 6.31 10.73 11.09
C ALA A 207 7.51 11.42 10.41
N SER A 208 7.24 12.35 9.51
CA SER A 208 8.23 13.28 8.99
C SER A 208 7.96 14.65 9.61
N PRO A 209 8.75 15.10 10.61
CA PRO A 209 8.61 16.44 11.16
C PRO A 209 9.15 17.51 10.20
N ALA A 210 9.73 17.12 9.06
CA ALA A 210 10.35 18.03 8.12
C ALA A 210 9.30 18.72 7.24
N SER A 211 9.13 20.02 7.46
CA SER A 211 8.44 20.95 6.57
C SER A 211 9.33 21.41 5.40
N VAL A 212 10.54 20.86 5.24
CA VAL A 212 11.49 21.19 4.18
C VAL A 212 12.23 19.97 3.63
N ASP A 213 12.49 19.92 2.33
CA ASP A 213 13.24 18.82 1.68
C ASP A 213 14.76 18.92 1.93
N GLN A 214 15.54 17.94 1.45
CA GLN A 214 17.01 17.94 1.57
C GLN A 214 17.70 19.10 0.83
N GLN A 215 16.95 19.86 0.01
CA GLN A 215 17.37 21.04 -0.74
C GLN A 215 16.85 22.35 -0.12
N GLY A 216 16.16 22.29 1.01
CA GLY A 216 15.62 23.43 1.73
C GLY A 216 14.39 24.08 1.08
N GLN A 217 13.62 23.34 0.28
CA GLN A 217 12.31 23.78 -0.22
C GLN A 217 11.21 23.39 0.76
N ASP A 218 10.24 24.29 0.98
CA ASP A 218 9.06 24.00 1.79
C ASP A 218 8.32 22.79 1.20
N LEU A 219 8.28 21.70 1.96
CA LEU A 219 7.41 20.57 1.69
C LEU A 219 6.00 20.96 2.15
N PRO A 220 4.95 20.73 1.35
CA PRO A 220 3.59 20.87 1.85
C PRO A 220 3.44 20.01 3.12
N PRO A 221 2.69 20.47 4.14
CA PRO A 221 2.68 19.83 5.44
C PRO A 221 2.38 18.33 5.36
N ALA A 222 3.20 17.54 6.06
CA ALA A 222 3.04 16.11 6.32
C ALA A 222 3.18 15.14 5.12
N TYR A 223 4.30 15.21 4.39
CA TYR A 223 4.69 14.15 3.47
C TYR A 223 5.68 13.17 4.14
N TRP A 224 5.17 11.94 4.39
CA TRP A 224 5.84 10.64 4.51
C TRP A 224 7.23 10.61 5.16
N GLY A 225 7.33 10.00 6.33
CA GLY A 225 8.62 9.55 6.84
C GLY A 225 9.13 8.30 6.11
N GLU A 226 10.22 7.75 6.61
CA GLU A 226 10.85 6.57 6.01
C GLU A 226 10.08 5.30 6.40
N THR A 227 10.10 4.28 5.54
CA THR A 227 9.69 2.92 5.90
C THR A 227 10.67 1.90 5.33
N TYR A 228 10.46 0.63 5.68
CA TYR A 228 11.31 -0.47 5.27
C TYR A 228 10.50 -1.64 4.73
N TYR A 229 11.08 -2.37 3.78
CA TYR A 229 10.45 -3.51 3.16
C TYR A 229 10.07 -4.59 4.20
N GLY A 230 10.97 -4.88 5.15
CA GLY A 230 10.73 -5.79 6.25
C GLY A 230 9.60 -5.32 7.19
N THR A 231 9.46 -4.00 7.38
CA THR A 231 8.38 -3.38 8.17
C THR A 231 7.01 -3.63 7.52
N VAL A 232 6.89 -3.40 6.21
CA VAL A 232 5.65 -3.68 5.47
C VAL A 232 5.31 -5.17 5.47
N MET A 233 6.29 -6.04 5.27
CA MET A 233 6.08 -7.48 5.32
C MET A 233 5.64 -7.95 6.72
N ALA A 234 6.14 -7.32 7.78
CA ALA A 234 5.70 -7.60 9.15
C ALA A 234 4.24 -7.21 9.37
N ALA A 235 3.83 -6.03 8.88
CA ALA A 235 2.44 -5.59 8.96
C ALA A 235 1.49 -6.54 8.19
N LEU A 236 1.90 -7.03 7.01
CA LEU A 236 1.09 -7.99 6.24
C LEU A 236 0.97 -9.36 6.94
N VAL A 237 2.04 -9.85 7.57
CA VAL A 237 1.97 -11.07 8.39
C VAL A 237 1.02 -10.87 9.57
N TYR A 238 1.09 -9.73 10.25
CA TYR A 238 0.22 -9.42 11.37
C TYR A 238 -1.24 -9.29 10.95
N ALA A 239 -1.54 -8.62 9.83
CA ALA A 239 -2.90 -8.54 9.28
C ALA A 239 -3.52 -9.94 9.07
N ALA A 240 -2.71 -10.88 8.55
CA ALA A 240 -3.14 -12.26 8.39
C ALA A 240 -3.29 -13.04 9.70
N GLU A 241 -2.47 -12.72 10.71
CA GLU A 241 -2.51 -13.34 12.04
C GLU A 241 -3.76 -12.92 12.82
N ILE A 242 -4.17 -11.65 12.75
CA ILE A 242 -5.39 -11.15 13.39
C ILE A 242 -6.67 -11.44 12.58
N GLY A 243 -6.55 -12.18 11.49
CA GLY A 243 -7.67 -12.65 10.68
C GLY A 243 -8.38 -11.55 9.90
N CYS A 244 -7.65 -10.56 9.37
CA CYS A 244 -8.25 -9.61 8.43
C CYS A 244 -8.65 -10.33 7.13
N ASP A 245 -9.84 -10.05 6.61
CA ASP A 245 -10.34 -10.56 5.33
C ASP A 245 -9.59 -9.93 4.16
N ALA A 246 -9.22 -8.65 4.30
CA ALA A 246 -8.33 -7.98 3.37
C ALA A 246 -7.20 -7.20 4.05
N ALA A 247 -6.10 -7.02 3.33
CA ALA A 247 -5.01 -6.12 3.71
C ALA A 247 -4.68 -5.24 2.50
N ASN A 248 -4.94 -3.94 2.61
CA ASN A 248 -4.68 -2.98 1.56
C ASN A 248 -3.28 -2.37 1.71
N LEU A 249 -2.49 -2.48 0.65
CA LEU A 249 -1.17 -1.89 0.50
C LEU A 249 -1.22 -0.87 -0.64
N SER A 250 -1.63 0.36 -0.31
CA SER A 250 -1.63 1.50 -1.24
C SER A 250 -0.23 2.12 -1.39
N LEU A 251 0.78 1.27 -1.40
CA LEU A 251 2.20 1.59 -1.43
C LEU A 251 2.90 0.61 -2.37
N GLY A 252 4.00 1.06 -2.97
CA GLY A 252 4.79 0.24 -3.87
C GLY A 252 6.13 0.90 -4.16
N TRP A 253 7.12 0.07 -4.49
CA TRP A 253 8.47 0.51 -4.82
C TRP A 253 8.69 0.35 -6.31
N THR A 254 9.38 1.30 -6.95
CA THR A 254 9.96 1.08 -8.30
C THR A 254 11.19 0.18 -8.27
N TRP A 255 11.59 -0.29 -7.09
CA TRP A 255 12.77 -1.10 -6.94
C TRP A 255 12.53 -2.51 -7.46
N ARG A 256 13.18 -2.81 -8.58
CA ARG A 256 13.05 -4.06 -9.31
C ARG A 256 13.97 -5.12 -8.70
N MET A 257 13.39 -6.07 -7.96
CA MET A 257 14.12 -7.18 -7.34
C MET A 257 14.66 -8.11 -8.40
N ARG A 258 15.96 -8.03 -8.70
CA ARG A 258 16.60 -8.99 -9.61
C ARG A 258 16.33 -10.44 -9.16
N THR A 259 16.35 -11.44 -10.03
CA THR A 259 16.19 -12.85 -9.61
C THR A 259 17.51 -13.49 -9.14
N ASP A 260 18.60 -12.72 -9.08
CA ASP A 260 19.93 -13.13 -8.64
C ASP A 260 20.37 -12.40 -7.36
N GLY A 261 21.42 -12.92 -6.70
CA GLY A 261 21.93 -12.35 -5.44
C GLY A 261 20.87 -12.30 -4.34
N TRP A 262 20.79 -11.16 -3.63
CA TRP A 262 19.76 -10.88 -2.62
C TRP A 262 18.33 -10.89 -3.18
N GLY A 263 18.19 -10.63 -4.47
CA GLY A 263 16.97 -10.74 -5.24
C GLY A 263 16.19 -12.03 -5.02
N ARG A 264 16.90 -13.16 -5.04
CA ARG A 264 16.33 -14.46 -4.72
C ARG A 264 15.78 -14.53 -3.29
N PHE A 265 16.50 -13.97 -2.33
CA PHE A 265 16.09 -13.96 -0.93
C PHE A 265 14.81 -13.12 -0.74
N TRP A 266 14.76 -11.91 -1.29
CA TRP A 266 13.55 -11.08 -1.21
C TRP A 266 12.35 -11.72 -1.93
N GLY A 267 12.57 -12.39 -3.07
CA GLY A 267 11.54 -13.19 -3.73
C GLY A 267 11.03 -14.35 -2.87
N GLU A 268 11.90 -15.00 -2.09
CA GLU A 268 11.50 -16.00 -1.09
C GLU A 268 10.69 -15.37 0.05
N VAL A 269 11.03 -14.16 0.51
CA VAL A 269 10.24 -13.40 1.49
C VAL A 269 8.82 -13.13 0.96
N HIS A 270 8.70 -12.56 -0.24
CA HIS A 270 7.40 -12.32 -0.90
C HIS A 270 6.55 -13.59 -1.00
N GLN A 271 7.18 -14.71 -1.39
CA GLN A 271 6.49 -15.99 -1.47
C GLN A 271 6.05 -16.50 -0.10
N ARG A 272 6.89 -16.43 0.94
CA ARG A 272 6.55 -16.92 2.28
C ARG A 272 5.40 -16.10 2.89
N VAL A 273 5.53 -14.77 2.87
CA VAL A 273 4.55 -13.83 3.41
C VAL A 273 3.23 -13.90 2.64
N GLY A 274 3.28 -13.77 1.32
CA GLY A 274 2.07 -13.81 0.49
C GLY A 274 1.32 -15.15 0.58
N ASN A 275 2.04 -16.28 0.61
CA ASN A 275 1.42 -17.58 0.83
C ASN A 275 0.87 -17.76 2.24
N TYR A 276 1.43 -17.10 3.26
CA TYR A 276 0.89 -17.13 4.61
C TYR A 276 -0.42 -16.34 4.68
N ALA A 277 -0.47 -15.11 4.17
CA ALA A 277 -1.70 -14.32 4.08
C ALA A 277 -2.80 -15.09 3.34
N ARG A 278 -2.48 -15.62 2.15
CA ARG A 278 -3.43 -16.41 1.34
C ARG A 278 -3.94 -17.68 2.05
N ARG A 279 -3.11 -18.32 2.88
CA ARG A 279 -3.50 -19.53 3.64
C ARG A 279 -4.41 -19.21 4.83
N ASN A 280 -4.28 -18.01 5.40
CA ASN A 280 -5.13 -17.54 6.50
C ASN A 280 -6.41 -16.84 6.01
N GLY A 281 -6.62 -16.74 4.70
CA GLY A 281 -7.85 -16.17 4.13
C GLY A 281 -7.76 -14.69 3.78
N THR A 282 -6.68 -14.00 4.17
CA THR A 282 -6.48 -12.57 3.86
C THR A 282 -6.17 -12.34 2.39
N VAL A 283 -7.04 -11.59 1.71
CA VAL A 283 -6.81 -11.07 0.36
C VAL A 283 -6.03 -9.77 0.46
N HIS A 284 -4.80 -9.75 -0.06
CA HIS A 284 -3.99 -8.53 -0.05
C HIS A 284 -4.03 -7.82 -1.41
N THR A 285 -4.29 -6.52 -1.38
CA THR A 285 -4.42 -5.64 -2.56
C THR A 285 -3.24 -4.69 -2.61
N HIS A 286 -2.70 -4.44 -3.81
CA HIS A 286 -1.48 -3.65 -4.00
C HIS A 286 -1.68 -2.60 -5.07
N ALA A 287 -1.24 -1.39 -4.83
CA ALA A 287 -1.10 -0.37 -5.85
C ALA A 287 0.02 -0.77 -6.85
N SER A 288 -0.25 -0.73 -8.16
CA SER A 288 0.75 -1.12 -9.17
C SER A 288 1.88 -0.11 -9.36
N GLY A 289 1.72 1.14 -8.90
CA GLY A 289 2.67 2.23 -9.08
C GLY A 289 2.22 3.29 -10.08
N ASN A 290 2.85 4.48 -9.99
CA ASN A 290 2.39 5.71 -10.63
C ASN A 290 3.37 6.31 -11.65
N TRP A 291 4.18 5.47 -12.31
CA TRP A 291 5.27 5.94 -13.20
C TRP A 291 5.01 5.68 -14.69
N GLY A 292 3.83 5.17 -15.06
CA GLY A 292 3.51 4.79 -16.44
C GLY A 292 4.39 3.66 -16.99
N GLU A 293 5.11 2.96 -16.10
CA GLU A 293 6.10 1.97 -16.49
C GLU A 293 5.47 0.65 -16.93
N SER A 294 6.18 -0.07 -17.81
CA SER A 294 5.84 -1.45 -18.12
C SER A 294 6.53 -2.42 -17.17
N LEU A 295 5.72 -3.23 -16.47
CA LEU A 295 6.16 -4.40 -15.70
C LEU A 295 6.37 -5.64 -16.58
N GLN A 296 6.03 -5.58 -17.87
CA GLN A 296 6.02 -6.75 -18.77
C GLN A 296 7.42 -7.25 -19.20
N PHE A 297 8.44 -6.37 -19.21
CA PHE A 297 9.66 -6.61 -19.98
C PHE A 297 10.91 -7.01 -19.18
N ASN A 298 10.83 -7.11 -17.86
CA ASN A 298 11.98 -7.52 -17.04
C ASN A 298 11.66 -8.82 -16.30
N GLN A 299 11.75 -9.96 -17.00
CA GLN A 299 11.49 -11.30 -16.42
C GLN A 299 12.43 -11.67 -15.27
N ASP A 300 13.57 -10.98 -15.18
CA ASP A 300 14.53 -11.14 -14.10
C ASP A 300 14.23 -10.21 -12.93
N GLU A 301 13.10 -9.49 -12.91
CA GLU A 301 12.79 -8.48 -11.90
C GLU A 301 11.36 -8.61 -11.34
N THR A 302 11.22 -8.55 -10.01
CA THR A 302 9.92 -8.57 -9.32
C THR A 302 9.65 -7.22 -8.65
N ASP A 303 8.42 -6.73 -8.77
CA ASP A 303 7.92 -5.53 -8.11
C ASP A 303 7.22 -5.89 -6.78
N SER A 304 7.21 -4.99 -5.80
CA SER A 304 6.54 -5.25 -4.53
C SER A 304 5.06 -5.55 -4.61
N SER A 305 4.39 -4.97 -5.60
CA SER A 305 2.97 -5.20 -5.85
C SER A 305 2.71 -6.65 -6.27
N GLN A 306 3.71 -7.35 -6.81
CA GLN A 306 3.61 -8.74 -7.28
C GLN A 306 3.82 -9.77 -6.16
N THR A 307 3.43 -9.44 -4.93
CA THR A 307 3.49 -10.36 -3.78
C THR A 307 2.60 -11.59 -4.06
N ALA A 308 3.11 -12.79 -3.77
CA ALA A 308 2.44 -14.04 -4.12
C ALA A 308 1.00 -14.11 -3.55
N GLY A 309 0.03 -14.30 -4.44
CA GLY A 309 -1.38 -14.42 -4.07
C GLY A 309 -2.12 -13.10 -3.86
N GLY A 310 -1.45 -11.97 -4.10
CA GLY A 310 -2.04 -10.63 -4.05
C GLY A 310 -2.84 -10.29 -5.29
N ILE A 311 -3.45 -9.11 -5.25
CA ILE A 311 -4.10 -8.47 -6.39
C ILE A 311 -3.34 -7.17 -6.67
N THR A 312 -2.57 -7.15 -7.76
CA THR A 312 -1.95 -5.93 -8.28
C THR A 312 -2.98 -5.10 -9.04
N THR A 313 -3.20 -3.87 -8.60
CA THR A 313 -4.27 -2.99 -9.10
C THR A 313 -3.71 -1.78 -9.83
N SER A 314 -4.10 -1.63 -11.10
CA SER A 314 -3.88 -0.43 -11.90
C SER A 314 -4.99 0.60 -11.69
N ALA A 315 -4.73 1.85 -12.06
CA ALA A 315 -5.68 2.95 -11.93
C ALA A 315 -6.37 3.29 -13.25
N THR A 316 -7.66 3.57 -13.14
CA THR A 316 -8.46 4.22 -14.18
C THR A 316 -9.08 5.52 -13.66
N GLY A 317 -9.54 6.37 -14.56
CA GLY A 317 -10.36 7.52 -14.22
C GLY A 317 -10.88 8.23 -15.45
N PRO A 318 -12.03 8.91 -15.32
CA PRO A 318 -12.62 9.66 -16.42
C PRO A 318 -11.74 10.85 -16.80
N VAL A 319 -11.96 11.38 -18.01
CA VAL A 319 -11.34 12.63 -18.44
C VAL A 319 -12.43 13.67 -18.62
N GLY A 320 -12.27 14.84 -18.00
CA GLY A 320 -13.22 15.93 -18.14
C GLY A 320 -14.59 15.63 -17.52
N PHE A 321 -14.61 14.91 -16.39
CA PHE A 321 -15.84 14.63 -15.66
C PHE A 321 -16.49 15.94 -15.17
N ASP A 322 -17.75 16.11 -15.54
CA ASP A 322 -18.62 17.20 -15.09
C ASP A 322 -19.66 16.64 -14.09
N PRO A 323 -19.54 16.97 -12.79
CA PRO A 323 -20.46 16.45 -11.80
C PRO A 323 -21.89 16.98 -11.93
N ASP A 324 -22.10 18.12 -12.61
CA ASP A 324 -23.44 18.70 -12.78
C ASP A 324 -24.27 17.92 -13.82
N THR A 325 -23.60 17.32 -14.80
CA THR A 325 -24.25 16.56 -15.89
C THR A 325 -24.04 15.05 -15.78
N GLY A 326 -22.97 14.61 -15.09
CA GLY A 326 -22.49 13.23 -15.08
C GLY A 326 -21.76 12.82 -16.36
N ASP A 327 -21.50 13.77 -17.27
CA ASP A 327 -20.79 13.50 -18.53
C ASP A 327 -19.27 13.52 -18.32
N ALA A 328 -18.56 12.77 -19.18
CA ALA A 328 -17.11 12.82 -19.28
C ALA A 328 -16.68 12.68 -20.74
N ASP A 329 -15.55 13.30 -21.11
CA ASP A 329 -14.94 13.15 -22.44
C ASP A 329 -14.42 11.72 -22.66
N GLU A 330 -13.89 11.11 -21.60
CA GLU A 330 -13.54 9.70 -21.54
C GLU A 330 -14.15 9.02 -20.31
N PRO A 331 -14.58 7.74 -20.42
CA PRO A 331 -15.28 7.04 -19.34
C PRO A 331 -14.40 6.71 -18.14
N ALA A 332 -15.04 6.37 -17.01
CA ALA A 332 -14.37 6.02 -15.74
C ALA A 332 -13.36 4.86 -15.83
N TYR A 333 -13.59 3.93 -16.76
CA TYR A 333 -12.68 2.80 -16.99
C TYR A 333 -11.44 3.18 -17.82
N SER A 334 -11.29 4.42 -18.29
CA SER A 334 -10.10 4.86 -19.04
C SER A 334 -8.81 4.72 -18.23
N PRO A 335 -7.73 4.12 -18.76
CA PRO A 335 -6.48 3.98 -18.03
C PRO A 335 -5.88 5.34 -17.67
N SER A 336 -5.50 5.53 -16.40
CA SER A 336 -4.89 6.77 -15.97
C SER A 336 -3.50 6.94 -16.58
N THR A 337 -3.12 8.19 -16.93
CA THR A 337 -1.86 8.48 -17.62
C THR A 337 -0.60 8.02 -16.87
N TYR A 338 -0.69 8.00 -15.55
CA TYR A 338 0.40 7.61 -14.65
C TYR A 338 0.43 6.11 -14.32
N THR A 339 -0.60 5.32 -14.66
CA THR A 339 -0.70 3.96 -14.13
C THR A 339 0.42 3.07 -14.69
N THR A 340 1.20 2.49 -13.78
CA THR A 340 2.06 1.35 -14.12
C THR A 340 1.20 0.20 -14.65
N HIS A 341 1.71 -0.53 -15.64
CA HIS A 341 0.95 -1.52 -16.39
C HIS A 341 1.79 -2.72 -16.83
N GLY A 342 1.20 -3.85 -17.19
CA GLY A 342 1.94 -4.99 -17.73
C GLY A 342 1.10 -6.24 -17.88
N VAL A 343 1.20 -6.90 -19.03
CA VAL A 343 0.52 -8.20 -19.25
C VAL A 343 1.11 -9.24 -18.31
N GLY A 344 0.26 -9.83 -17.48
CA GLY A 344 0.66 -10.82 -16.48
C GLY A 344 1.21 -10.22 -15.18
N ALA A 345 1.30 -8.89 -15.07
CA ALA A 345 1.68 -8.19 -13.85
C ALA A 345 0.47 -7.53 -13.16
N ILE A 346 -0.45 -6.98 -13.95
CA ILE A 346 -1.73 -6.43 -13.44
C ILE A 346 -2.75 -7.55 -13.32
N ASP A 347 -3.46 -7.57 -12.18
CA ASP A 347 -4.55 -8.50 -11.91
C ASP A 347 -5.92 -7.89 -12.19
N LEU A 348 -6.13 -6.64 -11.78
CA LEU A 348 -7.37 -5.88 -11.95
C LEU A 348 -7.07 -4.40 -12.21
N ALA A 349 -7.98 -3.70 -12.86
CA ALA A 349 -8.04 -2.24 -12.87
C ALA A 349 -9.19 -1.75 -11.99
N ALA A 350 -9.03 -0.61 -11.33
CA ALA A 350 -10.08 -0.01 -10.50
C ALA A 350 -9.99 1.53 -10.51
N PRO A 351 -11.06 2.24 -10.08
CA PRO A 351 -11.06 3.70 -9.98
C PRO A 351 -9.91 4.24 -9.13
N GLY A 352 -8.95 4.92 -9.76
CA GLY A 352 -7.84 5.59 -9.09
C GLY A 352 -7.72 7.09 -9.42
N GLY A 353 -8.53 7.59 -10.35
CA GLY A 353 -8.52 8.98 -10.81
C GLY A 353 -7.55 9.23 -11.97
N HIS A 354 -7.73 10.31 -12.73
CA HIS A 354 -6.93 10.55 -13.93
C HIS A 354 -5.60 11.28 -13.66
N GLY A 355 -5.52 12.09 -12.61
CA GLY A 355 -4.34 12.91 -12.28
C GLY A 355 -4.18 14.17 -13.14
N GLY A 356 -5.19 14.50 -13.95
CA GLY A 356 -5.23 15.68 -14.82
C GLY A 356 -5.52 16.99 -14.10
N GLU A 357 -5.71 18.08 -14.86
CA GLU A 357 -6.02 19.41 -14.30
C GLU A 357 -7.39 19.50 -13.63
N ASN A 358 -8.37 18.76 -14.16
CA ASN A 358 -9.69 18.69 -13.57
C ASN A 358 -9.65 17.86 -12.29
N LYS A 359 -9.94 18.47 -11.14
CA LYS A 359 -9.97 17.77 -9.86
C LYS A 359 -11.07 16.71 -9.80
N TYR A 360 -12.18 16.92 -10.52
CA TYR A 360 -13.32 16.00 -10.52
C TYR A 360 -13.02 14.68 -11.23
N ASP A 361 -11.94 14.60 -12.02
CA ASP A 361 -11.45 13.36 -12.60
C ASP A 361 -10.76 12.45 -11.55
N ASN A 362 -10.57 12.92 -10.32
CA ASN A 362 -9.84 12.23 -9.26
C ASN A 362 -10.80 11.68 -8.19
N VAL A 363 -10.29 10.88 -7.27
CA VAL A 363 -11.11 10.23 -6.22
C VAL A 363 -11.25 11.16 -5.02
N LEU A 364 -12.50 11.46 -4.66
CA LEU A 364 -12.84 12.28 -3.50
C LEU A 364 -12.99 11.42 -2.26
N ASN A 365 -12.29 11.78 -1.19
CA ASN A 365 -12.50 11.18 0.13
C ASN A 365 -11.93 12.03 1.28
N ALA A 366 -12.06 11.52 2.51
CA ALA A 366 -11.53 12.12 3.74
C ALA A 366 -10.03 12.39 3.66
N THR A 367 -9.61 13.54 4.18
CA THR A 367 -8.20 13.91 4.34
C THR A 367 -7.95 14.36 5.77
N ALA A 368 -6.71 14.19 6.21
CA ALA A 368 -6.29 14.56 7.54
C ALA A 368 -4.84 14.99 7.54
N THR A 369 -4.59 16.25 7.91
CA THR A 369 -3.25 16.82 7.96
C THR A 369 -2.80 16.88 9.42
N PRO A 370 -1.75 16.14 9.83
CA PRO A 370 -1.19 16.30 11.16
C PRO A 370 -0.47 17.64 11.27
N VAL A 371 -0.64 18.30 12.42
CA VAL A 371 0.06 19.54 12.76
C VAL A 371 1.09 19.22 13.82
N PHE A 372 2.35 19.57 13.55
CA PHE A 372 3.46 19.43 14.48
C PHE A 372 3.97 20.81 14.86
N ASP A 373 4.52 20.93 16.07
CA ASP A 373 5.24 22.12 16.50
C ASP A 373 6.59 22.21 15.79
N ASP A 374 6.85 23.30 15.07
CA ASP A 374 8.05 23.47 14.25
C ASP A 374 9.36 23.48 15.05
N GLU A 375 9.32 23.85 16.34
CA GLU A 375 10.52 23.95 17.18
C GLU A 375 10.86 22.63 17.89
N THR A 376 9.83 21.93 18.34
CA THR A 376 9.95 20.73 19.18
C THR A 376 9.71 19.42 18.43
N GLY A 377 9.04 19.47 17.28
CA GLY A 377 8.57 18.30 16.54
C GLY A 377 7.45 17.53 17.24
N GLU A 378 6.84 18.11 18.29
CA GLU A 378 5.73 17.50 19.02
C GLU A 378 4.45 17.55 18.18
N TYR A 379 3.71 16.45 18.14
CA TYR A 379 2.39 16.41 17.52
C TYR A 379 1.39 17.24 18.33
N LEU A 380 0.74 18.20 17.66
CA LEU A 380 -0.22 19.12 18.28
C LEU A 380 -1.66 18.67 18.06
N GLU A 381 -2.08 18.60 16.80
CA GLU A 381 -3.46 18.30 16.42
C GLU A 381 -3.55 17.70 15.02
N THR A 382 -4.77 17.38 14.59
CA THR A 382 -5.06 16.97 13.21
C THR A 382 -6.13 17.90 12.65
N GLU A 383 -5.87 18.46 11.47
CA GLU A 383 -6.86 19.16 10.68
C GLU A 383 -7.59 18.16 9.78
N TYR A 384 -8.91 18.07 9.93
CA TYR A 384 -9.76 17.19 9.14
C TYR A 384 -10.32 17.91 7.91
N GLY A 385 -10.45 17.18 6.81
CA GLY A 385 -10.96 17.73 5.56
C GLY A 385 -11.40 16.65 4.58
N TYR A 386 -11.64 17.08 3.35
CA TYR A 386 -11.91 16.20 2.22
C TYR A 386 -11.01 16.65 1.07
N GLY A 387 -10.71 15.76 0.12
CA GLY A 387 -9.79 16.08 -0.95
C GLY A 387 -9.84 15.11 -2.12
N TRP A 388 -9.44 15.63 -3.28
CA TRP A 388 -9.34 14.87 -4.52
C TRP A 388 -7.90 14.38 -4.70
N LEU A 389 -7.73 13.06 -4.67
CA LEU A 389 -6.44 12.40 -4.87
C LEU A 389 -6.51 11.47 -6.07
N ALA A 390 -5.41 11.38 -6.81
CA ALA A 390 -5.24 10.44 -7.91
C ALA A 390 -4.06 9.52 -7.66
N GLY A 391 -4.23 8.22 -7.89
CA GLY A 391 -3.16 7.24 -7.82
C GLY A 391 -3.65 5.81 -7.89
N THR A 392 -2.75 4.87 -8.20
CA THR A 392 -3.01 3.44 -7.98
C THR A 392 -3.26 3.12 -6.50
N SER A 393 -2.78 3.99 -5.62
CA SER A 393 -3.11 4.03 -4.20
C SER A 393 -4.58 4.31 -3.87
N MET A 394 -5.33 4.94 -4.78
CA MET A 394 -6.79 5.13 -4.66
C MET A 394 -7.55 3.98 -5.34
N ALA A 395 -6.93 3.26 -6.28
CA ALA A 395 -7.52 2.10 -6.96
C ALA A 395 -7.48 0.82 -6.10
N ALA A 396 -6.34 0.52 -5.46
CA ALA A 396 -6.19 -0.63 -4.57
C ALA A 396 -7.27 -0.72 -3.46
N PRO A 397 -7.64 0.37 -2.76
CA PRO A 397 -8.66 0.32 -1.72
C PRO A 397 -10.08 0.08 -2.25
N GLN A 398 -10.36 0.39 -3.52
CA GLN A 398 -11.64 0.00 -4.14
C GLN A 398 -11.78 -1.53 -4.15
N VAL A 399 -10.69 -2.23 -4.49
CA VAL A 399 -10.66 -3.71 -4.48
C VAL A 399 -10.78 -4.24 -3.05
N ALA A 400 -10.13 -3.60 -2.06
CA ALA A 400 -10.26 -4.01 -0.66
C ALA A 400 -11.70 -3.82 -0.14
N GLY A 401 -12.37 -2.73 -0.52
CA GLY A 401 -13.80 -2.52 -0.25
C GLY A 401 -14.67 -3.59 -0.91
N ALA A 402 -14.40 -3.95 -2.16
CA ALA A 402 -15.11 -5.04 -2.84
C ALA A 402 -14.89 -6.40 -2.14
N VAL A 403 -13.69 -6.68 -1.62
CA VAL A 403 -13.45 -7.87 -0.77
C VAL A 403 -14.37 -7.85 0.45
N ALA A 404 -14.48 -6.71 1.14
CA ALA A 404 -15.32 -6.58 2.34
C ALA A 404 -16.80 -6.83 2.04
N LEU A 405 -17.31 -6.28 0.94
CA LEU A 405 -18.70 -6.50 0.50
C LEU A 405 -18.94 -7.96 0.12
N VAL A 406 -18.05 -8.58 -0.68
CA VAL A 406 -18.20 -9.98 -1.09
C VAL A 406 -18.13 -10.92 0.11
N ASN A 407 -17.23 -10.67 1.05
CA ASN A 407 -17.12 -11.45 2.28
C ASN A 407 -18.38 -11.35 3.15
N SER A 408 -18.98 -10.16 3.26
CA SER A 408 -20.22 -9.97 4.02
C SER A 408 -21.44 -10.63 3.35
N ALA A 409 -21.55 -10.54 2.01
CA ALA A 409 -22.60 -11.20 1.26
C ALA A 409 -22.45 -12.73 1.20
N HIS A 410 -21.21 -13.24 1.18
CA HIS A 410 -20.87 -14.65 1.01
C HIS A 410 -19.84 -15.11 2.06
N PRO A 411 -20.20 -15.15 3.36
CA PRO A 411 -19.27 -15.46 4.44
C PRO A 411 -18.72 -16.90 4.40
N GLU A 412 -19.27 -17.77 3.55
CA GLU A 412 -18.74 -19.10 3.26
C GLU A 412 -17.55 -19.10 2.29
N TYR A 413 -17.28 -18.00 1.59
CA TYR A 413 -16.16 -17.89 0.67
C TYR A 413 -14.86 -17.70 1.46
N ASN A 414 -13.84 -18.49 1.14
CA ASN A 414 -12.48 -18.17 1.56
C ASN A 414 -11.87 -17.10 0.64
N GLY A 415 -10.78 -16.45 1.07
CA GLY A 415 -10.12 -15.40 0.28
C GLY A 415 -9.71 -15.79 -1.15
N ASN A 416 -9.45 -17.07 -1.45
CA ASN A 416 -9.18 -17.47 -2.85
C ASN A 416 -10.46 -17.47 -3.69
N GLN A 417 -11.61 -17.84 -3.12
CA GLN A 417 -12.91 -17.76 -3.79
C GLN A 417 -13.27 -16.30 -4.04
N ILE A 418 -13.11 -15.43 -3.04
CA ILE A 418 -13.34 -13.98 -3.18
C ILE A 418 -12.47 -13.41 -4.31
N ARG A 419 -11.15 -13.63 -4.27
CA ARG A 419 -10.24 -13.18 -5.35
C ARG A 419 -10.67 -13.70 -6.73
N ASN A 420 -11.13 -14.95 -6.82
CA ASN A 420 -11.55 -15.52 -8.09
C ASN A 420 -12.87 -14.95 -8.59
N VAL A 421 -13.81 -14.62 -7.70
CA VAL A 421 -15.07 -13.95 -8.05
C VAL A 421 -14.77 -12.56 -8.59
N LEU A 422 -14.01 -11.74 -7.85
CA LEU A 422 -13.59 -10.40 -8.29
C LEU A 422 -12.94 -10.41 -9.68
N LYS A 423 -12.07 -11.39 -9.95
CA LYS A 423 -11.42 -11.54 -11.28
C LYS A 423 -12.35 -12.07 -12.37
N ARG A 424 -13.32 -12.91 -12.03
CA ARG A 424 -14.24 -13.52 -13.01
C ARG A 424 -15.31 -12.52 -13.46
N THR A 425 -15.77 -11.67 -12.54
CA THR A 425 -16.83 -10.69 -12.79
C THR A 425 -16.32 -9.37 -13.33
N ALA A 426 -15.00 -9.12 -13.24
CA ALA A 426 -14.37 -7.97 -13.85
C ALA A 426 -14.61 -7.92 -15.37
N ASP A 427 -15.00 -6.74 -15.87
CA ASP A 427 -15.27 -6.54 -17.29
C ASP A 427 -14.06 -5.92 -17.98
N ARG A 428 -13.70 -6.42 -19.16
CA ARG A 428 -12.52 -5.92 -19.86
C ARG A 428 -12.94 -5.05 -21.04
N PRO A 429 -12.65 -3.74 -21.02
CA PRO A 429 -12.94 -2.88 -22.16
C PRO A 429 -12.17 -3.33 -23.41
N ASP A 430 -12.89 -3.50 -24.53
CA ASP A 430 -12.28 -3.87 -25.83
C ASP A 430 -11.40 -2.76 -26.42
N GLU A 431 -11.63 -1.51 -25.99
CA GLU A 431 -11.02 -0.30 -26.53
C GLU A 431 -9.57 -0.10 -26.09
N TYR A 432 -9.17 -0.74 -24.98
CA TYR A 432 -7.87 -0.52 -24.37
C TYR A 432 -7.00 -1.78 -24.34
N ALA A 433 -5.69 -1.57 -24.29
CA ALA A 433 -4.74 -2.66 -24.30
C ALA A 433 -4.82 -3.51 -23.02
N ASN A 434 -4.76 -4.83 -23.18
CA ASN A 434 -4.83 -5.82 -22.08
C ASN A 434 -3.80 -5.60 -20.95
N LYS A 435 -2.70 -4.88 -21.23
CA LYS A 435 -1.66 -4.58 -20.24
C LYS A 435 -2.17 -3.78 -19.03
N TYR A 436 -3.29 -3.08 -19.16
CA TYR A 436 -3.85 -2.24 -18.10
C TYR A 436 -4.84 -2.96 -17.19
N TYR A 437 -5.50 -4.03 -17.64
CA TYR A 437 -6.70 -4.54 -16.95
C TYR A 437 -6.51 -5.91 -16.31
N GLY A 438 -5.51 -6.69 -16.71
CA GLY A 438 -5.36 -8.05 -16.19
C GLY A 438 -6.60 -8.89 -16.53
N ALA A 439 -7.38 -9.24 -15.50
CA ALA A 439 -8.66 -9.92 -15.67
C ALA A 439 -9.78 -8.99 -16.16
N GLY A 440 -9.73 -7.70 -15.82
CA GLY A 440 -10.72 -6.70 -16.20
C GLY A 440 -10.70 -5.48 -15.27
N TYR A 441 -11.56 -4.53 -15.59
CA TYR A 441 -12.01 -3.46 -14.72
C TYR A 441 -12.94 -4.03 -13.64
N LEU A 442 -12.72 -3.62 -12.39
CA LEU A 442 -13.51 -4.07 -11.25
C LEU A 442 -15.01 -3.79 -11.49
N ASP A 443 -15.85 -4.79 -11.26
CA ASP A 443 -17.30 -4.64 -11.17
C ASP A 443 -17.74 -5.20 -9.81
N THR A 444 -17.83 -4.28 -8.84
CA THR A 444 -18.12 -4.60 -7.45
C THR A 444 -19.52 -5.23 -7.31
N TYR A 445 -20.54 -4.66 -7.94
CA TYR A 445 -21.90 -5.18 -7.85
C TYR A 445 -22.06 -6.55 -8.53
N ALA A 446 -21.41 -6.78 -9.68
CA ALA A 446 -21.42 -8.10 -10.31
C ALA A 446 -20.75 -9.16 -9.42
N ALA A 447 -19.67 -8.81 -8.71
CA ALA A 447 -19.01 -9.72 -7.77
C ALA A 447 -19.91 -10.18 -6.62
N LEU A 448 -20.91 -9.38 -6.23
CA LEU A 448 -21.86 -9.72 -5.17
C LEU A 448 -22.97 -10.66 -5.63
N THR A 449 -23.27 -10.65 -6.93
CA THR A 449 -24.46 -11.29 -7.51
C THR A 449 -24.17 -12.51 -8.38
N ASP A 450 -22.88 -12.87 -8.53
CA ASP A 450 -22.39 -14.08 -9.21
C ASP A 450 -22.47 -15.33 -8.32
#